data_AF-A0A1S2IT25-F1
#
_entry.id   AF-A0A1S2IT25-F1
#
_cell.length_a   1.000
_cell.length_b   1.000
_cell.length_c   1.000
_cell.angle_alpha   90.00
_cell.angle_beta   90.00
_cell.angle_gamma   90.00
#
_symmetry.space_group_name_H-M   'P 1'
#
loop_
_entity.id
_entity.type
_entity.pdbx_description
1 polymer ?
#
loop_
_entity_poly.entity_id
_entity_poly.type
_entity_poly.pdbx_seq_one_letter_code
_entity_poly.pdbx_strand_id
1 'polypeptide(L)'
;MSLLTEAARGAWLVDRAGRWATVGGVAGTGFEAYARLLHPLQAHRTDPDTTDEWGVARTAESRRWRWAEVARRNGRVMHPLVQWFRLSDTEQTTDWPDGWRVDQPDDGWFDPEDLAVLTKHLSVATRTPDDLVVGAWEGTGNPPWAEGGRNELARSRMQMPWPGRDMWLFSSSSRELADPTWAQRAVPGWECSRWQEGPYTSLIWPEDHAWVVASEEDWDSTIVAGSRALVESILADDHFEAFEVHEGDDLSWDGDLLNPRRPPRSEH
;
A
#
# COMPACT_ATOMS: atom_id res chain seq x y z
N MET A 1 -1.12 -19.04 -3.24
CA MET A 1 -2.06 -18.26 -4.05
C MET A 1 -2.29 -19.00 -5.35
N SER A 2 -3.44 -18.77 -5.98
CA SER A 2 -3.70 -19.27 -7.34
C SER A 2 -4.51 -18.25 -8.12
N LEU A 3 -4.14 -18.04 -9.39
CA LEU A 3 -4.86 -17.15 -10.29
C LEU A 3 -6.30 -17.66 -10.51
N LEU A 4 -7.28 -16.78 -10.33
CA LEU A 4 -8.69 -17.07 -10.56
C LEU A 4 -9.02 -16.97 -12.04
N THR A 5 -9.92 -17.83 -12.51
CA THR A 5 -10.37 -17.89 -13.91
C THR A 5 -11.60 -17.05 -14.20
N GLU A 6 -12.14 -16.37 -13.18
CA GLU A 6 -13.28 -15.45 -13.30
C GLU A 6 -13.14 -14.28 -12.33
N ALA A 7 -13.47 -13.08 -12.82
CA ALA A 7 -13.43 -11.84 -12.05
C ALA A 7 -14.67 -11.63 -11.14
N ALA A 8 -15.68 -12.51 -11.21
CA ALA A 8 -16.98 -12.30 -10.58
C ALA A 8 -16.91 -12.10 -9.05
N ARG A 9 -15.90 -12.65 -8.37
CA ARG A 9 -15.67 -12.50 -6.92
C ARG A 9 -15.35 -11.06 -6.49
N GLY A 10 -15.06 -10.17 -7.43
CA GLY A 10 -14.83 -8.76 -7.18
C GLY A 10 -16.00 -7.83 -7.53
N ALA A 11 -17.06 -8.34 -8.17
CA ALA A 11 -18.16 -7.51 -8.69
C ALA A 11 -18.82 -6.64 -7.60
N TRP A 12 -18.99 -7.18 -6.40
CA TRP A 12 -19.56 -6.45 -5.26
C TRP A 12 -18.74 -5.21 -4.88
N LEU A 13 -17.42 -5.25 -5.03
CA LEU A 13 -16.53 -4.16 -4.68
C LEU A 13 -16.55 -3.09 -5.78
N VAL A 14 -16.63 -3.52 -7.04
CA VAL A 14 -16.84 -2.64 -8.20
C VAL A 14 -18.10 -1.79 -8.03
N ASP A 15 -19.21 -2.41 -7.57
CA ASP A 15 -20.46 -1.69 -7.30
C ASP A 15 -20.33 -0.64 -6.17
N ARG A 16 -19.30 -0.75 -5.33
CA ARG A 16 -19.01 0.15 -4.21
C ARG A 16 -17.89 1.15 -4.52
N ALA A 17 -17.36 1.17 -5.74
CA ALA A 17 -16.28 2.07 -6.14
C ALA A 17 -16.66 3.54 -5.90
N GLY A 18 -15.85 4.23 -5.09
CA GLY A 18 -16.04 5.64 -4.78
C GLY A 18 -15.47 6.60 -5.82
N ARG A 19 -15.45 7.89 -5.49
CA ARG A 19 -14.88 8.92 -6.35
C ARG A 19 -13.35 8.86 -6.33
N TRP A 20 -12.73 9.23 -7.44
CA TRP A 20 -11.28 9.37 -7.53
C TRP A 20 -10.70 10.26 -6.42
N ALA A 21 -9.51 9.88 -5.94
CA ALA A 21 -8.78 10.53 -4.85
C ALA A 21 -9.54 10.66 -3.51
N THR A 22 -10.55 9.82 -3.28
CA THR A 22 -11.18 9.69 -1.95
C THR A 22 -10.84 8.35 -1.32
N VAL A 23 -10.92 8.26 0.01
CA VAL A 23 -10.75 6.99 0.75
C VAL A 23 -11.65 5.88 0.18
N GLY A 24 -12.92 6.18 -0.10
CA GLY A 24 -13.86 5.25 -0.70
C GLY A 24 -13.58 4.96 -2.18
N GLY A 25 -12.86 5.85 -2.88
CA GLY A 25 -12.34 5.58 -4.22
C GLY A 25 -11.21 4.54 -4.23
N VAL A 26 -10.44 4.47 -3.14
CA VAL A 26 -9.32 3.53 -2.97
C VAL A 26 -9.81 2.17 -2.46
N ALA A 27 -10.65 2.14 -1.42
CA ALA A 27 -11.06 0.89 -0.75
C ALA A 27 -12.54 0.50 -0.95
N GLY A 28 -13.31 1.29 -1.68
CA GLY A 28 -14.77 1.14 -1.77
C GLY A 28 -15.53 1.83 -0.63
N THR A 29 -16.79 2.16 -0.88
CA THR A 29 -17.68 2.93 0.02
C THR A 29 -18.60 2.04 0.84
N GLY A 30 -19.14 2.51 1.96
CA GLY A 30 -20.19 1.84 2.74
C GLY A 30 -19.72 0.87 3.84
N PHE A 31 -18.45 0.91 4.23
CA PHE A 31 -17.96 0.21 5.44
C PHE A 31 -18.25 1.06 6.69
N GLU A 32 -18.22 0.44 7.87
CA GLU A 32 -18.50 1.12 9.14
C GLU A 32 -17.38 2.08 9.55
N ALA A 33 -16.13 1.75 9.22
CA ALA A 33 -14.94 2.52 9.56
C ALA A 33 -13.81 2.28 8.56
N TYR A 34 -12.88 3.24 8.51
CA TYR A 34 -11.69 3.21 7.66
C TYR A 34 -10.45 3.62 8.45
N ALA A 35 -9.35 2.90 8.26
CA ALA A 35 -8.03 3.26 8.73
C ALA A 35 -7.11 3.54 7.54
N ARG A 36 -6.31 4.60 7.64
CA ARG A 36 -5.20 4.88 6.74
C ARG A 36 -3.90 4.54 7.44
N LEU A 37 -3.13 3.62 6.87
CA LEU A 37 -1.84 3.15 7.35
C LEU A 37 -0.76 3.80 6.49
N LEU A 38 0.06 4.67 7.07
CA LEU A 38 1.15 5.33 6.35
C LEU A 38 2.29 4.34 6.12
N HIS A 39 2.84 4.30 4.90
CA HIS A 39 3.93 3.39 4.60
C HIS A 39 5.21 3.83 5.33
N PRO A 40 5.96 2.88 5.91
CA PRO A 40 7.20 3.16 6.60
C PRO A 40 8.24 3.75 5.65
N LEU A 41 9.21 4.46 6.22
CA LEU A 41 10.33 5.03 5.47
C LEU A 41 11.59 4.21 5.73
N GLN A 42 12.36 3.92 4.68
CA GLN A 42 13.70 3.38 4.85
C GLN A 42 14.68 4.52 5.14
N ALA A 43 15.30 4.48 6.32
CA ALA A 43 16.27 5.46 6.75
C ALA A 43 17.63 4.80 6.96
N HIS A 44 18.66 5.41 6.38
CA HIS A 44 20.03 4.95 6.43
C HIS A 44 20.92 6.05 6.97
N ARG A 45 21.75 5.76 7.97
CA ARG A 45 22.80 6.66 8.43
C ARG A 45 24.12 6.21 7.86
N THR A 46 24.82 7.10 7.18
CA THR A 46 26.16 6.83 6.69
C THR A 46 27.20 7.17 7.75
N ASP A 47 28.29 6.41 7.80
CA ASP A 47 29.47 6.77 8.55
C ASP A 47 30.44 7.49 7.60
N PRO A 48 30.64 8.82 7.74
CA PRO A 48 31.54 9.56 6.87
C PRO A 48 33.01 9.15 7.02
N ASP A 49 33.39 8.48 8.11
CA ASP A 49 34.76 8.03 8.36
C ASP A 49 35.06 6.66 7.73
N THR A 50 34.07 6.00 7.13
CA THR A 50 34.25 4.72 6.44
C THR A 50 33.64 4.72 5.05
N THR A 51 34.44 4.44 4.04
CA THR A 51 33.97 4.25 2.66
C THR A 51 34.09 2.79 2.25
N ASP A 52 33.22 2.36 1.34
CA ASP A 52 33.38 1.10 0.62
C ASP A 52 34.50 1.17 -0.44
N GLU A 53 34.66 0.09 -1.19
CA GLU A 53 35.69 -0.03 -2.24
C GLU A 53 35.50 0.96 -3.41
N TRP A 54 34.32 1.59 -3.50
CA TRP A 54 33.96 2.56 -4.54
C TRP A 54 33.99 4.01 -4.02
N GLY A 55 34.38 4.23 -2.76
CA GLY A 55 34.45 5.55 -2.15
C GLY A 55 33.09 6.07 -1.65
N VAL A 56 32.07 5.21 -1.58
CA VAL A 56 30.75 5.56 -1.04
C VAL A 56 30.76 5.35 0.46
N ALA A 57 30.28 6.33 1.23
CA ALA A 57 30.19 6.22 2.68
C ALA A 57 29.34 5.01 3.06
N ARG A 58 29.87 4.14 3.93
CA ARG A 58 29.18 2.90 4.31
C ARG A 58 27.97 3.23 5.18
N THR A 59 26.89 2.49 4.97
CA THR A 59 25.73 2.53 5.87
C THR A 59 26.14 1.99 7.23
N ALA A 60 26.23 2.89 8.21
CA ALA A 60 26.50 2.58 9.61
C ALA A 60 25.29 1.91 10.27
N GLU A 61 24.10 2.36 9.86
CA GLU A 61 22.86 2.01 10.52
C GLU A 61 21.68 2.13 9.54
N SER A 62 20.78 1.15 9.56
CA SER A 62 19.51 1.17 8.84
C SER A 62 18.36 1.04 9.83
N ARG A 63 17.31 1.85 9.70
CA ARG A 63 16.10 1.79 10.52
C ARG A 63 14.88 2.13 9.68
N ARG A 64 13.73 1.56 10.06
CA ARG A 64 12.42 2.00 9.57
C ARG A 64 11.97 3.23 10.35
N TRP A 65 11.69 4.31 9.65
CA TRP A 65 11.16 5.55 10.23
C TRP A 65 9.65 5.66 9.98
N ARG A 66 9.02 6.43 10.87
CA ARG A 66 7.65 6.91 10.76
C ARG A 66 7.65 8.29 10.11
N TRP A 67 6.56 8.64 9.45
CA TRP A 67 6.32 9.98 8.92
C TRP A 67 6.38 11.03 10.02
N ALA A 68 5.89 10.72 11.22
CA ALA A 68 5.99 11.61 12.37
C ALA A 68 7.43 12.07 12.68
N GLU A 69 8.44 11.24 12.42
CA GLU A 69 9.84 11.64 12.62
C GLU A 69 10.26 12.70 11.60
N VAL A 70 9.87 12.55 10.33
CA VAL A 70 10.12 13.54 9.29
C VAL A 70 9.32 14.81 9.54
N ALA A 71 8.05 14.69 9.93
CA ALA A 71 7.21 15.82 10.28
C ALA A 71 7.82 16.63 11.43
N ARG A 72 8.26 15.97 12.51
CA ARG A 72 8.92 16.59 13.66
C ARG A 72 10.18 17.35 13.23
N ARG A 73 11.01 16.76 12.37
CA ARG A 73 12.26 17.39 11.90
C ARG A 73 12.00 18.57 10.97
N ASN A 74 10.94 18.54 10.15
CA ASN A 74 10.56 19.63 9.24
C ASN A 74 9.67 20.70 9.90
N GLY A 75 9.23 20.48 11.14
CA GLY A 75 8.31 21.36 11.85
C GLY A 75 6.90 21.34 11.25
N ARG A 76 6.45 20.14 10.86
CA ARG A 76 5.16 19.86 10.24
C ARG A 76 4.24 19.13 11.22
N VAL A 77 2.96 19.11 10.88
CA VAL A 77 1.91 18.53 11.73
C VAL A 77 1.44 17.23 11.13
N MET A 78 1.43 16.17 11.93
CA MET A 78 0.78 14.90 11.57
C MET A 78 -0.73 15.00 11.78
N HIS A 79 -1.49 14.46 10.84
CA HIS A 79 -2.94 14.36 10.90
C HIS A 79 -3.44 13.29 9.90
N PRO A 80 -4.72 12.87 9.93
CA PRO A 80 -5.21 11.77 9.11
C PRO A 80 -5.03 11.93 7.58
N LEU A 81 -5.13 13.17 7.09
CA LEU A 81 -5.03 13.51 5.66
C LEU A 81 -3.66 14.07 5.27
N VAL A 82 -2.63 13.82 6.09
CA VAL A 82 -1.28 14.30 5.83
C VAL A 82 -0.76 13.74 4.51
N GLN A 83 -0.10 14.58 3.72
CA GLN A 83 0.46 14.17 2.43
C GLN A 83 1.98 14.16 2.52
N TRP A 84 2.64 13.11 2.04
CA TRP A 84 4.09 12.97 2.17
C TRP A 84 4.83 14.18 1.60
N PHE A 85 4.45 14.63 0.40
CA PHE A 85 5.03 15.81 -0.24
C PHE A 85 4.93 17.09 0.61
N ARG A 86 3.90 17.20 1.47
CA ARG A 86 3.70 18.36 2.36
C ARG A 86 4.55 18.25 3.62
N LEU A 87 4.98 17.04 3.99
CA LEU A 87 5.95 16.80 5.06
C LEU A 87 7.38 17.00 4.59
N SER A 88 7.76 16.45 3.44
CA SER A 88 9.13 16.43 2.93
C SER A 88 9.52 17.71 2.19
N ASP A 89 8.55 18.43 1.59
CA ASP A 89 8.76 19.51 0.60
C ASP A 89 9.51 19.05 -0.68
N THR A 90 9.72 17.74 -0.87
CA THR A 90 10.46 17.17 -2.00
C THR A 90 10.06 15.72 -2.30
N GLU A 91 10.12 15.35 -3.58
CA GLU A 91 9.97 13.95 -4.05
C GLU A 91 11.32 13.23 -4.14
N GLN A 92 12.38 13.83 -3.60
CA GLN A 92 13.72 13.25 -3.58
C GLN A 92 14.08 12.71 -2.20
N THR A 93 15.03 11.77 -2.16
CA THR A 93 15.70 11.35 -0.93
C THR A 93 16.19 12.55 -0.14
N THR A 94 15.92 12.58 1.17
CA THR A 94 16.26 13.70 2.05
C THR A 94 17.47 13.38 2.90
N ASP A 95 18.51 14.20 2.79
CA ASP A 95 19.71 14.14 3.61
C ASP A 95 19.60 15.10 4.82
N TRP A 96 19.98 14.61 6.00
CA TRP A 96 19.95 15.35 7.25
C TRP A 96 21.36 15.67 7.76
N PRO A 97 21.55 16.80 8.48
CA PRO A 97 22.86 17.17 9.04
C PRO A 97 23.45 16.16 10.04
N ASP A 98 22.62 15.29 10.62
CA ASP A 98 23.02 14.23 11.55
C ASP A 98 23.41 12.91 10.81
N GLY A 99 23.58 12.97 9.49
CA GLY A 99 24.05 11.87 8.64
C GLY A 99 22.97 10.90 8.22
N TRP A 100 21.71 11.13 8.61
CA TRP A 100 20.59 10.32 8.15
C TRP A 100 20.17 10.71 6.74
N ARG A 101 19.92 9.68 5.94
CA ARG A 101 19.33 9.74 4.61
C ARG A 101 18.01 8.97 4.66
N VAL A 102 16.94 9.57 4.17
CA VAL A 102 15.61 8.95 4.17
C VAL A 102 15.05 8.97 2.76
N ASP A 103 14.66 7.79 2.28
CA ASP A 103 14.02 7.65 0.98
C ASP A 103 12.53 8.00 1.04
N GLN A 104 11.91 8.08 -0.13
CA GLN A 104 10.46 8.27 -0.25
C GLN A 104 9.73 7.02 0.29
N PRO A 105 8.49 7.15 0.80
CA PRO A 105 7.64 6.00 1.03
C PRO A 105 7.47 5.21 -0.28
N ASP A 106 7.34 3.90 -0.18
CA ASP A 106 7.06 3.08 -1.36
C ASP A 106 5.60 3.28 -1.79
N ASP A 107 5.39 3.83 -2.98
CA ASP A 107 4.05 3.99 -3.56
C ASP A 107 3.50 2.62 -4.01
N GLY A 108 2.22 2.35 -3.74
CA GLY A 108 1.54 1.15 -4.24
C GLY A 108 1.99 -0.17 -3.62
N TRP A 109 2.93 -0.12 -2.68
CA TRP A 109 3.58 -1.29 -2.12
C TRP A 109 3.38 -1.36 -0.61
N PHE A 110 2.48 -2.24 -0.19
CA PHE A 110 2.36 -2.58 1.22
C PHE A 110 3.32 -3.72 1.58
N ASP A 111 4.28 -3.43 2.45
CA ASP A 111 5.36 -4.34 2.83
C ASP A 111 4.80 -5.71 3.33
N PRO A 112 5.31 -6.86 2.83
CA PRO A 112 4.81 -8.18 3.20
C PRO A 112 4.96 -8.50 4.69
N GLU A 113 5.96 -7.94 5.39
CA GLU A 113 6.09 -8.08 6.84
C GLU A 113 4.98 -7.31 7.55
N ASP A 114 4.66 -6.10 7.09
CA ASP A 114 3.54 -5.30 7.62
C ASP A 114 2.19 -5.96 7.31
N LEU A 115 2.02 -6.53 6.11
CA LEU A 115 0.83 -7.30 5.75
C LEU A 115 0.69 -8.55 6.62
N ALA A 116 1.78 -9.24 6.95
CA ALA A 116 1.74 -10.39 7.85
C ALA A 116 1.30 -10.01 9.26
N VAL A 117 1.70 -8.83 9.76
CA VAL A 117 1.19 -8.28 11.03
C VAL A 117 -0.29 -7.91 10.90
N LEU A 118 -0.67 -7.17 9.85
CA LEU A 118 -2.04 -6.73 9.61
C LEU A 118 -3.00 -7.92 9.51
N THR A 119 -2.57 -8.99 8.87
CA THR A 119 -3.34 -10.24 8.68
C THR A 119 -3.79 -10.85 10.01
N LYS A 120 -3.07 -10.63 11.12
CA LYS A 120 -3.51 -11.08 12.46
C LYS A 120 -4.82 -10.40 12.89
N HIS A 121 -4.97 -9.11 12.60
CA HIS A 121 -6.21 -8.35 12.85
C HIS A 121 -7.31 -8.79 11.88
N LEU A 122 -6.98 -8.88 10.59
CA LEU A 122 -7.93 -9.25 9.53
C LEU A 122 -8.53 -10.65 9.74
N SER A 123 -7.72 -11.62 10.18
CA SER A 123 -8.14 -13.01 10.41
C SER A 123 -9.26 -13.13 11.44
N VAL A 124 -9.26 -12.26 12.46
CA VAL A 124 -10.28 -12.26 13.52
C VAL A 124 -11.57 -11.57 13.05
N ALA A 125 -11.46 -10.64 12.11
CA ALA A 125 -12.56 -9.82 11.62
C ALA A 125 -13.36 -10.44 10.45
N THR A 126 -13.14 -11.71 10.12
CA THR A 126 -13.87 -12.43 9.06
C THR A 126 -14.27 -13.83 9.50
N ARG A 127 -15.35 -14.36 8.92
CA ARG A 127 -15.78 -15.76 9.07
C ARG A 127 -15.15 -16.68 8.03
N THR A 128 -14.47 -16.13 7.02
CA THR A 128 -13.86 -16.87 5.91
C THR A 128 -12.35 -16.59 5.80
N PRO A 129 -11.55 -16.81 6.87
CA PRO A 129 -10.13 -16.47 6.86
C PRO A 129 -9.30 -17.32 5.89
N ASP A 130 -9.76 -18.51 5.53
CA ASP A 130 -9.10 -19.40 4.57
C ASP A 130 -9.55 -19.16 3.10
N ASP A 131 -10.46 -18.20 2.86
CA ASP A 131 -10.97 -17.87 1.52
C ASP A 131 -10.90 -16.36 1.28
N LEU A 132 -9.70 -15.92 0.90
CA LEU A 132 -9.40 -14.53 0.56
C LEU A 132 -9.25 -14.39 -0.95
N VAL A 133 -9.59 -13.20 -1.44
CA VAL A 133 -9.28 -12.75 -2.79
C VAL A 133 -8.21 -11.67 -2.70
N VAL A 134 -7.22 -11.77 -3.57
CA VAL A 134 -6.19 -10.76 -3.79
C VAL A 134 -6.36 -10.22 -5.21
N GLY A 135 -6.47 -8.91 -5.37
CA GLY A 135 -6.41 -8.23 -6.66
C GLY A 135 -5.03 -7.64 -6.91
N ALA A 136 -4.46 -7.93 -8.08
CA ALA A 136 -3.22 -7.34 -8.55
C ALA A 136 -3.47 -6.57 -9.85
N TRP A 137 -3.02 -5.32 -9.91
CA TRP A 137 -3.16 -4.51 -11.11
C TRP A 137 -2.33 -5.10 -12.27
N GLU A 138 -2.90 -5.14 -13.48
CA GLU A 138 -2.21 -5.62 -14.68
C GLU A 138 -0.90 -4.90 -15.02
N GLY A 139 -0.65 -3.71 -14.44
CA GLY A 139 0.64 -3.02 -14.57
C GLY A 139 1.78 -3.67 -13.77
N THR A 140 1.45 -4.48 -12.75
CA THR A 140 2.42 -5.15 -11.86
C THR A 140 2.81 -6.56 -12.32
N GLY A 141 2.14 -7.06 -13.35
CA GLY A 141 2.36 -8.40 -13.88
C GLY A 141 1.18 -8.86 -14.70
N ASN A 142 1.39 -9.92 -15.47
CA ASN A 142 0.35 -10.51 -16.31
C ASN A 142 0.51 -12.03 -16.40
N PRO A 143 -0.57 -12.76 -16.70
CA PRO A 143 -0.43 -14.12 -17.18
C PRO A 143 0.35 -14.12 -18.51
N PRO A 144 1.29 -15.06 -18.75
CA PRO A 144 2.14 -15.05 -19.94
C PRO A 144 1.35 -15.09 -21.26
N TRP A 145 0.17 -15.72 -21.23
CA TRP A 145 -0.72 -15.82 -22.39
C TRP A 145 -1.54 -14.55 -22.64
N ALA A 146 -1.60 -13.61 -21.68
CA ALA A 146 -2.42 -12.41 -21.79
C ALA A 146 -1.82 -11.36 -22.75
N GLU A 147 -0.58 -11.53 -23.19
CA GLU A 147 0.07 -10.68 -24.19
C GLU A 147 -0.37 -11.00 -25.63
N GLY A 148 -0.41 -9.96 -26.48
CA GLY A 148 -0.53 -10.15 -27.94
C GLY A 148 -1.96 -10.26 -28.51
N GLY A 149 -2.98 -9.74 -27.83
CA GLY A 149 -4.32 -9.43 -28.38
C GLY A 149 -5.20 -10.64 -28.78
N ARG A 150 -4.66 -11.86 -28.82
CA ARG A 150 -5.39 -13.06 -29.26
C ARG A 150 -6.34 -13.66 -28.20
N ASN A 151 -6.33 -13.10 -26.99
CA ASN A 151 -7.03 -13.65 -25.82
C ASN A 151 -7.96 -12.63 -25.14
N GLU A 152 -8.49 -11.64 -25.87
CA GLU A 152 -9.37 -10.59 -25.34
C GLU A 152 -10.58 -11.14 -24.56
N LEU A 153 -11.22 -12.21 -25.05
CA LEU A 153 -12.36 -12.83 -24.36
C LEU A 153 -11.97 -13.47 -23.02
N ALA A 154 -10.78 -14.08 -22.96
CA ALA A 154 -10.29 -14.67 -21.72
C ALA A 154 -9.92 -13.57 -20.72
N ARG A 155 -9.27 -12.49 -21.20
CA ARG A 155 -8.94 -11.31 -20.40
C ARG A 155 -10.20 -10.67 -19.81
N SER A 156 -11.21 -10.37 -20.63
CA SER A 156 -12.44 -9.72 -20.16
C SER A 156 -13.24 -10.53 -19.14
N ARG A 157 -13.09 -11.87 -19.14
CA ARG A 157 -13.69 -12.75 -18.13
C ARG A 157 -12.88 -12.80 -16.83
N MET A 158 -11.57 -12.73 -16.92
CA MET A 158 -10.65 -12.93 -15.80
C MET A 158 -10.20 -11.64 -15.12
N GLN A 159 -10.29 -10.49 -15.79
CA GLN A 159 -9.95 -9.19 -15.25
C GLN A 159 -11.18 -8.53 -14.61
N MET A 160 -11.01 -8.07 -13.37
CA MET A 160 -11.98 -7.25 -12.69
C MET A 160 -11.71 -5.78 -13.03
N PRO A 161 -12.69 -5.04 -13.58
CA PRO A 161 -12.52 -3.61 -13.79
C PRO A 161 -12.52 -2.88 -12.44
N TRP A 162 -11.47 -2.12 -12.15
CA TRP A 162 -11.41 -1.15 -11.06
C TRP A 162 -11.13 0.23 -11.65
N PRO A 163 -11.63 1.35 -11.09
CA PRO A 163 -11.44 2.67 -11.69
C PRO A 163 -9.96 2.96 -12.02
N GLY A 164 -9.66 3.07 -13.32
CA GLY A 164 -8.30 3.34 -13.83
C GLY A 164 -7.32 2.15 -13.77
N ARG A 165 -7.76 0.96 -13.36
CA ARG A 165 -6.92 -0.23 -13.12
C ARG A 165 -7.68 -1.52 -13.41
N ASP A 166 -7.29 -2.29 -14.42
CA ASP A 166 -7.82 -3.66 -14.56
C ASP A 166 -7.02 -4.62 -13.65
N MET A 167 -7.74 -5.40 -12.85
CA MET A 167 -7.15 -6.25 -11.80
C MET A 167 -7.26 -7.73 -12.16
N TRP A 168 -6.16 -8.47 -11.99
CA TRP A 168 -6.15 -9.93 -11.97
C TRP A 168 -6.43 -10.41 -10.56
N LEU A 169 -7.34 -11.37 -10.40
CA LEU A 169 -7.74 -11.87 -9.09
C LEU A 169 -7.06 -13.20 -8.76
N PHE A 170 -6.69 -13.40 -7.50
CA PHE A 170 -6.07 -14.61 -6.98
C PHE A 170 -6.83 -15.08 -5.75
N SER A 171 -6.93 -16.39 -5.56
CA SER A 171 -7.33 -16.94 -4.26
C SER A 171 -6.13 -17.06 -3.33
N SER A 172 -6.34 -16.78 -2.06
CA SER A 172 -5.36 -16.92 -0.98
C SER A 172 -6.05 -17.22 0.34
N SER A 173 -5.30 -17.21 1.43
CA SER A 173 -5.76 -17.43 2.79
C SER A 173 -5.01 -16.54 3.76
N SER A 174 -5.59 -16.26 4.92
CA SER A 174 -4.92 -15.52 5.98
C SER A 174 -3.65 -16.23 6.45
N ARG A 175 -3.62 -17.57 6.43
CA ARG A 175 -2.42 -18.35 6.75
C ARG A 175 -1.27 -18.05 5.79
N GLU A 176 -1.58 -17.89 4.51
CA GLU A 176 -0.58 -17.58 3.50
C GLU A 176 -0.09 -16.13 3.61
N LEU A 177 -1.01 -15.16 3.77
CA LEU A 177 -0.65 -13.75 3.92
C LEU A 177 0.08 -13.44 5.24
N ALA A 178 -0.10 -14.27 6.28
CA ALA A 178 0.62 -14.18 7.54
C ALA A 178 2.10 -14.61 7.45
N ASP A 179 2.53 -15.21 6.33
CA ASP A 179 3.92 -15.59 6.08
C ASP A 179 4.53 -14.64 5.03
N PRO A 180 5.36 -13.64 5.43
CA PRO A 180 5.82 -12.58 4.54
C PRO A 180 6.63 -13.10 3.34
N THR A 181 7.12 -14.35 3.39
CA THR A 181 7.84 -14.95 2.26
C THR A 181 6.92 -15.29 1.08
N TRP A 182 5.58 -15.14 1.21
CA TRP A 182 4.63 -15.35 0.11
C TRP A 182 4.98 -14.50 -1.13
N ALA A 183 5.49 -13.29 -0.95
CA ALA A 183 5.83 -12.37 -2.04
C ALA A 183 7.02 -12.84 -2.90
N GLN A 184 7.82 -13.78 -2.37
CA GLN A 184 8.99 -14.37 -3.02
C GLN A 184 8.67 -15.73 -3.66
N ARG A 185 7.39 -16.14 -3.70
CA ARG A 185 6.96 -17.41 -4.26
C ARG A 185 6.30 -17.20 -5.61
N ALA A 186 6.85 -17.81 -6.64
CA ALA A 186 6.19 -17.86 -7.94
C ALA A 186 4.75 -18.41 -7.86
N VAL A 187 3.82 -17.75 -8.56
CA VAL A 187 2.45 -18.21 -8.73
C VAL A 187 2.28 -18.82 -10.14
N PRO A 188 1.82 -20.08 -10.26
CA PRO A 188 1.64 -20.70 -11.57
C PRO A 188 0.73 -19.87 -12.48
N GLY A 189 1.21 -19.61 -13.70
CA GLY A 189 0.46 -18.84 -14.70
C GLY A 189 0.50 -17.32 -14.49
N TRP A 190 1.44 -16.82 -13.69
CA TRP A 190 1.66 -15.40 -13.45
C TRP A 190 3.14 -15.04 -13.64
N GLU A 191 3.39 -13.92 -14.30
CA GLU A 191 4.70 -13.29 -14.39
C GLU A 191 4.60 -11.88 -13.80
N CYS A 192 5.33 -11.63 -12.72
CA CYS A 192 5.45 -10.30 -12.14
C CYS A 192 6.45 -9.46 -12.95
N SER A 193 6.13 -8.19 -13.18
CA SER A 193 6.99 -7.25 -13.93
C SER A 193 7.98 -6.49 -13.04
N ARG A 194 7.98 -6.75 -11.73
CA ARG A 194 8.77 -6.04 -10.71
C ARG A 194 9.70 -6.99 -9.95
N TRP A 195 10.38 -6.48 -8.92
CA TRP A 195 11.38 -7.17 -8.10
C TRP A 195 10.85 -8.34 -7.23
N GLN A 196 9.64 -8.83 -7.47
CA GLN A 196 8.99 -9.91 -6.71
C GLN A 196 8.56 -11.05 -7.63
N GLU A 197 8.31 -12.21 -7.04
CA GLU A 197 7.79 -13.37 -7.78
C GLU A 197 6.26 -13.50 -7.63
N GLY A 198 5.72 -13.09 -6.47
CA GLY A 198 4.29 -13.08 -6.19
C GLY A 198 3.55 -11.88 -6.81
N PRO A 199 2.21 -11.91 -6.83
CA PRO A 199 1.40 -10.79 -7.27
C PRO A 199 1.47 -9.62 -6.26
N TYR A 200 1.46 -8.39 -6.76
CA TYR A 200 1.30 -7.21 -5.92
C TYR A 200 -0.11 -7.19 -5.33
N THR A 201 -0.22 -6.89 -4.03
CA THR A 201 -1.50 -6.96 -3.31
C THR A 201 -2.22 -5.61 -3.32
N SER A 202 -2.65 -5.16 -4.50
CA SER A 202 -3.37 -3.88 -4.64
C SER A 202 -4.69 -3.85 -3.87
N LEU A 203 -5.42 -4.98 -3.88
CA LEU A 203 -6.66 -5.16 -3.12
C LEU A 203 -6.66 -6.53 -2.43
N ILE A 204 -7.24 -6.61 -1.23
CA ILE A 204 -7.46 -7.88 -0.51
C ILE A 204 -8.81 -7.84 0.19
N TRP A 205 -9.59 -8.91 0.11
CA TRP A 205 -10.83 -9.07 0.87
C TRP A 205 -11.16 -10.54 1.13
N PRO A 206 -11.95 -10.87 2.17
CA PRO A 206 -12.46 -12.20 2.41
C PRO A 206 -13.76 -12.46 1.63
N GLU A 207 -14.11 -13.72 1.38
CA GLU A 207 -15.38 -14.10 0.70
C GLU A 207 -16.64 -13.57 1.40
N ASP A 208 -16.62 -13.37 2.71
CA ASP A 208 -17.75 -12.75 3.43
C ASP A 208 -17.80 -11.22 3.37
N HIS A 209 -16.88 -10.59 2.62
CA HIS A 209 -16.77 -9.16 2.34
C HIS A 209 -16.71 -8.28 3.60
N ALA A 210 -16.26 -8.84 4.73
CA ALA A 210 -16.25 -8.16 6.03
C ALA A 210 -15.27 -6.97 6.08
N TRP A 211 -14.23 -6.96 5.24
CA TRP A 211 -13.23 -5.91 5.16
C TRP A 211 -12.57 -5.86 3.77
N VAL A 212 -11.89 -4.74 3.48
CA VAL A 212 -11.01 -4.55 2.32
C VAL A 212 -9.71 -3.93 2.79
N VAL A 213 -8.59 -4.43 2.27
CA VAL A 213 -7.29 -3.74 2.30
C VAL A 213 -7.00 -3.25 0.89
N ALA A 214 -6.59 -2.00 0.75
CA ALA A 214 -6.31 -1.37 -0.53
C ALA A 214 -5.00 -0.57 -0.48
N SER A 215 -4.02 -1.00 -1.27
CA SER A 215 -2.76 -0.32 -1.53
C SER A 215 -2.76 0.11 -3.00
N GLU A 216 -3.19 1.33 -3.27
CA GLU A 216 -3.31 1.85 -4.63
C GLU A 216 -1.95 2.33 -5.14
N GLU A 217 -1.67 2.07 -6.42
CA GLU A 217 -0.35 2.22 -7.03
C GLU A 217 0.26 3.61 -6.86
N ASP A 218 -0.54 4.67 -6.92
CA ASP A 218 -0.07 6.06 -6.85
C ASP A 218 -0.04 6.60 -5.40
N TRP A 219 -0.18 5.74 -4.39
CA TRP A 219 -0.35 6.14 -2.99
C TRP A 219 0.72 5.60 -2.07
N ASP A 220 1.15 6.48 -1.18
CA ASP A 220 2.14 6.28 -0.10
C ASP A 220 1.52 5.70 1.20
N SER A 221 0.29 5.20 1.11
CA SER A 221 -0.47 4.67 2.24
C SER A 221 -1.48 3.62 1.82
N THR A 222 -1.79 2.72 2.76
CA THR A 222 -2.76 1.64 2.60
C THR A 222 -4.05 1.97 3.36
N ILE A 223 -5.21 1.74 2.74
CA ILE A 223 -6.51 1.88 3.39
C ILE A 223 -7.03 0.51 3.83
N VAL A 224 -7.48 0.41 5.07
CA VAL A 224 -8.23 -0.74 5.60
C VAL A 224 -9.64 -0.30 5.93
N ALA A 225 -10.62 -0.89 5.26
CA ALA A 225 -12.04 -0.62 5.46
C ALA A 225 -12.73 -1.85 6.05
N GLY A 226 -13.63 -1.67 7.03
CA GLY A 226 -14.30 -2.81 7.64
C GLY A 226 -15.21 -2.42 8.80
N SER A 227 -15.35 -3.34 9.76
CA SER A 227 -16.05 -3.06 11.01
C SER A 227 -15.29 -2.04 11.88
N ARG A 228 -16.02 -1.34 12.75
CA ARG A 228 -15.44 -0.44 13.76
C ARG A 228 -14.41 -1.15 14.63
N ALA A 229 -14.72 -2.37 15.07
CA ALA A 229 -13.84 -3.16 15.92
C ALA A 229 -12.51 -3.51 15.25
N LEU A 230 -12.51 -3.81 13.95
CA LEU A 230 -11.28 -4.04 13.18
C LEU A 230 -10.43 -2.76 13.08
N VAL A 231 -11.07 -1.62 12.77
CA VAL A 231 -10.35 -0.35 12.65
C VAL A 231 -9.76 0.08 13.98
N GLU A 232 -10.52 -0.04 15.08
CA GLU A 232 -10.01 0.25 16.42
C GLU A 232 -8.83 -0.65 16.81
N SER A 233 -8.85 -1.95 16.43
CA SER A 233 -7.74 -2.85 16.74
C SER A 233 -6.46 -2.48 16.01
N ILE A 234 -6.57 -2.02 14.76
CA ILE A 234 -5.44 -1.55 13.95
C ILE A 234 -4.89 -0.24 14.49
N LEU A 235 -5.76 0.73 14.83
CA LEU A 235 -5.35 2.03 15.37
C LEU A 235 -4.67 1.92 16.75
N ALA A 236 -4.98 0.86 17.50
CA ALA A 236 -4.34 0.57 18.78
C ALA A 236 -3.02 -0.21 18.67
N ASP A 237 -2.64 -0.67 17.46
CA ASP A 237 -1.40 -1.41 17.23
C ASP A 237 -0.24 -0.46 16.89
N ASP A 238 0.67 -0.29 17.84
CA ASP A 238 1.86 0.55 17.72
C ASP A 238 2.81 0.10 16.60
N HIS A 239 2.61 -1.04 15.93
CA HIS A 239 3.33 -1.41 14.72
C HIS A 239 3.02 -0.43 13.58
N PHE A 240 1.77 0.02 13.43
CA PHE A 240 1.33 0.87 12.33
C PHE A 240 1.36 2.35 12.70
N GLU A 241 1.69 3.22 11.75
CA GLU A 241 1.41 4.66 11.86
C GLU A 241 0.06 4.91 11.18
N ALA A 242 -1.00 4.77 11.97
CA ALA A 242 -2.36 4.70 11.44
C ALA A 242 -3.24 5.84 11.96
N PHE A 243 -4.17 6.27 11.10
CA PHE A 243 -5.18 7.27 11.41
C PHE A 243 -6.57 6.79 11.00
N GLU A 244 -7.59 7.13 11.79
CA GLU A 244 -8.96 6.98 11.33
C GLU A 244 -9.26 8.04 10.25
N VAL A 245 -9.91 7.62 9.18
CA VAL A 245 -10.35 8.48 8.07
C VAL A 245 -11.80 8.18 7.71
N HIS A 246 -12.46 9.09 6.99
CA HIS A 246 -13.81 8.92 6.48
C HIS A 246 -13.79 8.58 4.98
N GLU A 247 -14.76 7.79 4.50
CA GLU A 247 -14.82 7.36 3.09
C GLU A 247 -14.80 8.52 2.07
N GLY A 248 -15.31 9.68 2.48
CA GLY A 248 -15.39 10.88 1.65
C GLY A 248 -14.17 11.80 1.73
N ASP A 249 -13.19 11.48 2.58
CA ASP A 249 -12.01 12.31 2.76
C ASP A 249 -11.17 12.36 1.48
N ASP A 250 -10.70 13.57 1.17
CA ASP A 250 -9.84 13.84 0.03
C ASP A 250 -8.41 13.44 0.36
N LEU A 251 -7.94 12.42 -0.35
CA LEU A 251 -6.58 11.95 -0.20
C LEU A 251 -5.65 12.66 -1.21
N SER A 252 -6.13 13.43 -2.18
CA SER A 252 -5.26 14.10 -3.15
C SER A 252 -4.21 15.00 -2.49
N TRP A 253 -3.22 15.45 -3.25
CA TRP A 253 -2.22 16.41 -2.77
C TRP A 253 -2.79 17.69 -2.13
N ASP A 254 -4.02 18.07 -2.49
CA ASP A 254 -4.70 19.24 -1.92
C ASP A 254 -5.47 18.93 -0.63
N GLY A 255 -5.61 17.64 -0.26
CA GLY A 255 -6.29 17.18 0.95
C GLY A 255 -5.57 17.55 2.26
N ASP A 256 -4.26 17.81 2.22
CA ASP A 256 -3.52 18.34 3.38
C ASP A 256 -3.68 19.86 3.48
N LEU A 257 -4.65 20.25 4.31
CA LEU A 257 -4.99 21.63 4.60
C LEU A 257 -4.19 22.24 5.77
N LEU A 258 -3.38 21.45 6.49
CA LEU A 258 -2.66 21.90 7.69
C LEU A 258 -1.20 22.24 7.41
N ASN A 259 -0.56 21.52 6.49
CA ASN A 259 0.81 21.77 6.08
C ASN A 259 0.80 22.55 4.75
N PRO A 260 1.07 23.87 4.76
CA PRO A 260 1.16 24.63 3.53
C PRO A 260 2.41 24.24 2.74
N ARG A 261 2.31 24.26 1.40
CA ARG A 261 3.46 24.16 0.50
C ARG A 261 4.46 25.28 0.84
N ARG A 262 5.73 24.93 1.06
CA ARG A 262 6.79 25.94 1.07
C ARG A 262 7.11 26.32 -0.38
N PRO A 263 7.33 27.62 -0.67
CA PRO A 263 7.93 28.00 -1.94
C PRO A 263 9.34 27.36 -2.02
N PRO A 264 9.81 26.99 -3.22
CA PRO A 264 11.16 26.46 -3.38
C PRO A 264 12.16 27.45 -2.79
N ARG A 265 13.12 26.95 -1.99
CA ARG A 265 14.19 27.80 -1.46
C ARG A 265 14.92 28.42 -2.64
N SER A 266 14.97 29.76 -2.68
CA SER A 266 15.82 30.47 -3.62
C SER A 266 17.27 30.06 -3.35
N GLU A 267 17.89 29.39 -4.30
CA GLU A 267 19.32 29.14 -4.28
C GLU A 267 20.05 30.49 -4.24
N HIS A 268 20.88 30.69 -3.23
CA HIS A 268 21.77 31.84 -3.07
C HIS A 268 23.21 31.41 -3.27
#